data_AF-A0A1B0GMF5-F1
#
_entry.id   AF-A0A1B0GMF5-F1
#
_cell.length_a   1.000
_cell.length_b   1.000
_cell.length_c   1.000
_cell.angle_alpha   90.00
_cell.angle_beta   90.00
_cell.angle_gamma   90.00
#
_symmetry.space_group_name_H-M   'P 1'
#
loop_
_entity.id
_entity.type
_entity.pdbx_description
1 polymer ?
#
loop_
_entity_poly.entity_id
_entity_poly.type
_entity_poly.pdbx_seq_one_letter_code
_entity_poly.pdbx_strand_id
1 'polypeptide(L)' 'MKIGQSHARGLSYDIHFDNKGLRTDFLLDVIELGPAGLQKVGTWNSTEGLNLTRHYQILTADSDENSLRNKTFIVLTAL' A
#
# COMPACT_ATOMS: atom_id res chain seq x y z
N MET A 1 -0.09 37.75 13.74
CA MET A 1 -0.03 36.29 14.02
C MET A 1 -0.66 35.58 12.82
N LYS A 2 0.13 34.91 11.98
CA LYS A 2 -0.38 34.19 10.79
C LYS A 2 -0.87 32.82 11.24
N ILE A 3 -2.19 32.66 11.39
CA ILE A 3 -2.85 31.44 11.87
C ILE A 3 -3.03 30.41 10.73
N GLY A 4 -2.11 30.36 9.76
CA GLY A 4 -2.41 29.85 8.42
C GLY A 4 -1.62 28.64 7.92
N GLN A 5 -0.49 28.28 8.53
CA GLN A 5 0.28 27.10 8.12
C GLN A 5 1.08 26.68 9.35
N SER A 6 0.69 25.59 10.01
CA SER A 6 1.48 25.00 11.10
C SER A 6 2.05 23.68 10.60
N HIS A 7 3.38 23.59 10.63
CA HIS A 7 4.14 22.39 10.31
C HIS A 7 4.77 21.87 11.59
N ALA A 8 4.58 20.58 11.86
CA ALA A 8 5.21 19.89 12.97
C ALA A 8 5.57 18.46 12.55
N ARG A 9 6.58 17.89 13.20
CA ARG A 9 6.93 16.48 13.07
C ARG A 9 6.52 15.73 14.34
N GLY A 10 5.78 14.64 14.20
CA GLY A 10 5.31 13.81 15.31
C GLY A 10 5.35 12.31 15.01
N LEU A 11 4.64 11.52 15.82
CA LEU A 11 4.57 10.05 15.68
C LEU A 11 3.92 9.59 14.38
N SER A 12 3.13 10.46 13.76
CA SER A 12 2.47 10.20 12.47
C SER A 12 3.15 10.94 11.32
N TYR A 13 4.49 11.07 11.41
CA TYR A 13 5.33 11.81 10.47
C TYR A 13 5.04 13.31 10.48
N ASP A 14 5.14 13.95 9.31
CA ASP A 14 4.89 15.37 9.14
C ASP A 14 3.38 15.66 9.24
N ILE A 15 3.08 16.76 9.92
CA ILE A 15 1.72 17.20 10.24
C ILE A 15 1.55 18.59 9.62
N HIS A 16 0.64 18.67 8.65
CA HIS A 16 0.22 19.90 8.00
C HIS A 16 -1.27 20.12 8.24
N PHE A 17 -1.68 21.38 8.36
CA PHE A 17 -3.07 21.77 8.49
C PHE A 17 -3.45 22.79 7.42
N ASP A 18 -4.66 22.68 6.87
CA ASP A 18 -5.21 23.69 5.99
C ASP A 18 -5.66 24.95 6.76
N ASN A 19 -6.16 25.95 6.02
CA ASN A 19 -6.63 27.20 6.61
C ASN A 19 -7.90 27.04 7.48
N LYS A 20 -8.51 25.84 7.52
CA LYS A 20 -9.65 25.49 8.38
C LYS A 20 -9.23 24.65 9.58
N GLY A 21 -7.93 24.33 9.71
CA GLY A 21 -7.42 23.49 10.80
C GLY A 21 -7.62 21.99 10.57
N LEU A 22 -7.91 21.54 9.34
CA LEU A 22 -8.00 20.12 9.01
C LEU A 22 -6.64 19.59 8.60
N ARG A 23 -6.29 18.37 9.04
CA ARG A 23 -5.02 17.74 8.68
C ARG A 23 -4.98 17.42 7.18
N THR A 24 -3.91 17.84 6.52
CA THR A 24 -3.67 17.63 5.08
C THR A 24 -2.25 17.12 4.85
N ASP A 25 -1.93 16.73 3.62
CA ASP A 25 -0.59 16.33 3.17
C ASP A 25 0.11 15.35 4.13
N PHE A 26 -0.50 14.16 4.28
CA PHE A 26 -0.01 13.12 5.19
C PHE A 26 0.30 11.82 4.44
N LEU A 27 1.24 11.07 5.01
CA LEU A 27 1.65 9.76 4.53
C LEU A 27 0.89 8.65 5.28
N LEU A 28 0.39 7.67 4.55
CA LEU A 28 -0.16 6.44 5.10
C LEU A 28 0.76 5.26 4.79
N ASP A 29 1.00 4.41 5.79
CA ASP A 29 1.68 3.13 5.60
C ASP A 29 0.64 2.07 5.18
N VAL A 30 0.92 1.34 4.11
CA VAL A 30 0.10 0.21 3.67
C VAL A 30 0.66 -1.06 4.30
N ILE A 31 -0.16 -1.76 5.07
CA ILE A 31 0.25 -2.93 5.84
C ILE A 31 -0.53 -4.15 5.36
N GLU A 32 0.16 -5.27 5.22
CA GLU A 32 -0.38 -6.56 4.83
C GLU A 32 -0.05 -7.61 5.90
N LEU A 33 -0.95 -8.56 6.13
CA LEU A 33 -0.69 -9.71 7.00
C LEU A 33 -0.10 -10.85 6.16
N GLY A 34 1.17 -11.17 6.42
CA GLY A 34 1.87 -12.30 5.79
C GLY A 34 2.26 -13.39 6.79
N PRO A 35 2.93 -14.46 6.33
CA PRO A 35 3.39 -15.56 7.20
C PRO A 35 4.34 -15.12 8.32
N ALA A 36 5.08 -14.03 8.11
CA ALA A 36 5.97 -13.43 9.11
C ALA A 36 5.27 -12.38 9.99
N GLY A 37 3.95 -12.22 9.89
CA GLY A 37 3.17 -11.21 10.61
C GLY A 37 2.82 -9.99 9.76
N LEU A 38 2.53 -8.86 10.43
CA LEU A 38 2.21 -7.60 9.78
C LEU A 38 3.47 -6.98 9.15
N GLN A 39 3.39 -6.67 7.86
CA GLN A 39 4.50 -6.10 7.10
C GLN A 39 4.04 -4.86 6.36
N LYS A 40 4.87 -3.80 6.39
CA LYS A 40 4.66 -2.63 5.52
C LYS A 40 4.99 -3.03 4.08
N VAL A 41 4.02 -2.89 3.20
CA VAL A 41 4.11 -3.26 1.76
C VAL A 41 4.02 -2.06 0.83
N GLY A 42 3.94 -0.85 1.38
CA GLY A 42 3.91 0.36 0.59
C GLY A 42 3.59 1.61 1.40
N THR A 43 3.45 2.71 0.68
CA THR A 43 3.01 4.00 1.21
C THR A 43 1.96 4.61 0.29
N TRP A 44 1.14 5.49 0.84
CA TRP A 44 0.17 6.28 0.08
C TRP A 44 0.17 7.73 0.55
N ASN A 45 0.05 8.67 -0.38
CA ASN A 45 -0.27 10.07 -0.08
C ASN A 45 -1.25 10.61 -1.13
N SER A 46 -1.82 11.80 -0.88
CA SER A 46 -2.83 12.40 -1.78
C SER A 46 -2.27 12.90 -3.11
N THR A 47 -0.94 13.07 -3.24
CA THR A 47 -0.29 13.69 -4.40
C THR A 47 0.18 12.64 -5.41
N GLU A 48 0.84 11.59 -4.93
CA GLU A 48 1.44 10.51 -5.73
C GLU A 48 0.58 9.24 -5.74
N GLY A 49 -0.39 9.14 -4.83
CA GLY A 49 -1.24 7.95 -4.70
C GLY A 49 -0.48 6.79 -4.08
N LEU A 50 -0.79 5.57 -4.53
CA LEU A 50 -0.27 4.33 -3.96
C LEU A 50 1.10 3.97 -4.55
N ASN A 51 2.08 3.76 -3.67
CA ASN A 51 3.38 3.19 -4.01
C ASN A 51 3.57 1.86 -3.27
N LEU A 52 3.60 0.74 -4.00
CA LEU A 52 3.80 -0.59 -3.45
C LEU A 52 5.29 -0.97 -3.50
N THR A 53 5.84 -1.29 -2.33
CA THR A 53 7.20 -1.79 -2.15
C THR A 53 7.22 -3.27 -1.77
N ARG A 54 6.13 -3.99 -2.07
CA ARG A 54 6.06 -5.43 -1.83
C ARG A 54 7.24 -6.09 -2.55
N HIS A 55 8.15 -6.66 -1.78
CA HIS A 55 9.03 -7.67 -2.30
C HIS A 55 8.15 -8.87 -2.59
N TYR A 56 7.74 -9.04 -3.85
CA TYR A 56 7.44 -10.39 -4.30
C TYR A 56 8.74 -11.13 -3.99
N GLN A 57 8.71 -12.04 -3.01
CA GLN A 57 9.67 -13.12 -3.07
C GLN A 57 9.45 -13.64 -4.48
N ILE A 58 10.43 -13.38 -5.36
CA ILE A 58 10.65 -14.25 -6.49
C ILE A 58 10.90 -15.56 -5.77
N LEU A 59 9.81 -16.31 -5.54
CA LEU A 59 9.89 -17.72 -5.33
C LEU A 59 10.79 -18.13 -6.47
N THR A 60 12.01 -18.54 -6.16
CA THR A 60 12.81 -19.37 -7.03
C THR A 60 12.10 -20.71 -7.15
N ALA A 61 10.87 -20.65 -7.65
CA ALA A 61 9.83 -21.64 -7.79
C ALA A 61 8.62 -20.92 -8.48
N ASP A 62 8.81 -20.27 -9.62
CA ASP A 62 8.68 -20.91 -10.94
C ASP A 62 9.15 -22.38 -11.00
N SER A 63 8.68 -23.23 -10.08
CA SER A 63 8.42 -24.60 -10.41
C SER A 63 7.10 -24.51 -11.16
N ASP A 64 7.13 -24.79 -12.46
CA ASP A 64 5.97 -24.82 -13.38
C ASP A 64 4.70 -25.49 -12.81
N GLU A 65 4.85 -26.25 -11.72
CA GLU A 65 3.82 -26.92 -10.95
C GLU A 65 2.60 -26.04 -10.62
N ASN A 66 2.80 -24.82 -10.09
CA ASN A 66 1.70 -23.93 -9.67
C ASN A 66 1.42 -22.75 -10.61
N SER A 67 2.14 -22.66 -11.73
CA SER A 67 1.93 -21.59 -12.72
C SER A 67 0.63 -21.82 -13.51
N LEU A 68 -0.18 -20.77 -13.65
CA LEU A 68 -1.34 -20.73 -14.55
C LEU A 68 -0.97 -20.18 -15.95
N ARG A 69 0.32 -19.88 -16.20
CA ARG A 69 0.77 -19.47 -17.54
C ARG A 69 0.46 -20.58 -18.53
N ASN A 70 -0.13 -20.22 -19.67
CA ASN A 70 -0.49 -21.14 -20.74
C ASN A 70 -1.45 -22.28 -20.34
N LYS A 71 -2.25 -22.11 -19.28
CA LYS A 71 -3.30 -23.05 -18.87
C LYS A 71 -4.68 -22.41 -19.08
N THR A 72 -5.65 -23.18 -19.56
CA THR A 72 -7.06 -22.77 -19.70
C THR A 72 -7.95 -23.61 -18.78
N PHE A 73 -9.02 -23.01 -18.24
CA PHE A 73 -10.01 -23.76 -17.47
C PHE A 73 -10.97 -24.48 -18.41
N ILE A 74 -11.22 -25.76 -18.14
CA ILE A 74 -12.32 -26.49 -18.76
C ILE A 74 -13.58 -26.16 -17.94
N VAL A 75 -14.53 -25.47 -18.56
CA VAL A 75 -15.79 -25.10 -17.92
C VAL A 75 -16.83 -26.17 -18.21
N LEU A 76 -17.37 -26.79 -17.16
CA LEU A 76 -18.51 -27.71 -17.25
C LEU A 76 -19.76 -26.99 -16.72
N THR A 77 -20.86 -27.09 -17.45
CA THR A 77 -22.17 -26.58 -17.04
C THR A 77 -23.13 -27.75 -16.84
N ALA A 78 -23.88 -27.77 -15.74
CA ALA A 78 -25.00 -28.70 -15.56
C ALA A 78 -26.32 -28.01 -15.91
N LEU A 79 -27.26 -28.76 -16.50
CA LEU A 79 -28.64 -28.34 -16.78
C LEU A 79 -29.57 -28.76 -15.66
#